data_AF-A0A822FEP1-F1
#
_entry.id   AF-A0A822FEP1-F1
#
_cell.length_a   1.000
_cell.length_b   1.000
_cell.length_c   1.000
_cell.angle_alpha   90.00
_cell.angle_beta   90.00
_cell.angle_gamma   90.00
#
_symmetry.space_group_name_H-M   'P 1'
#
loop_
_entity.id
_entity.type
_entity.pdbx_description
1 polymer ?
#
loop_
_entity_poly.entity_id
_entity_poly.type
_entity_poly.pdbx_seq_one_letter_code
_entity_poly.pdbx_strand_id
1 'polypeptide(L)'
;ISTRCVPNLEFQLVNPSTQVALFAICVGICTNIKNIRWNVYQGSANSSANITLWFLFNQMISYENIWFFGSNTSNFTATNKLFRDNPQINLWRFEVVYTFSFETSSSALNFVINQSPYNGSCSIDPRNGTTSTLFTVSCPNWFDEDGIKDYAV
;
A
#
# COMPACT_ATOMS: atom_id res chain seq x y z
N ILE A 1 21.84 2.11 17.15
CA ILE A 1 20.43 1.76 16.91
C ILE A 1 20.33 0.25 17.08
N SER A 2 19.70 -0.23 18.15
CA SER A 2 19.46 -1.66 18.35
C SER A 2 18.11 -2.00 17.70
N THR A 3 18.12 -2.79 16.63
CA THR A 3 16.89 -3.19 15.93
C THR A 3 16.20 -4.30 16.71
N ARG A 4 15.31 -3.93 17.63
CA ARG A 4 14.46 -4.89 18.36
C ARG A 4 13.20 -5.27 17.60
N CYS A 5 12.97 -4.65 16.44
CA CYS A 5 11.95 -5.03 15.50
C CYS A 5 12.62 -5.62 14.25
N VAL A 6 12.10 -6.73 13.74
CA VAL A 6 12.54 -7.31 12.45
C VAL A 6 11.79 -6.56 11.34
N PRO A 7 12.48 -5.76 10.50
CA PRO A 7 11.82 -5.08 9.40
C PRO A 7 11.47 -6.10 8.30
N ASN A 8 10.22 -6.08 7.82
CA ASN A 8 9.89 -6.74 6.57
C ASN A 8 10.03 -5.70 5.45
N LEU A 9 11.11 -5.83 4.69
CA LEU A 9 11.45 -4.91 3.61
C LEU A 9 10.82 -5.29 2.26
N GLU A 10 10.14 -6.44 2.18
CA GLU A 10 9.44 -6.86 0.98
C GLU A 10 8.23 -5.96 0.73
N PHE A 11 7.93 -5.76 -0.55
CA PHE A 11 6.78 -5.01 -0.98
C PHE A 11 5.53 -5.88 -0.97
N GLN A 12 4.49 -5.39 -0.32
CA GLN A 12 3.16 -6.01 -0.34
C GLN A 12 2.28 -5.30 -1.38
N LEU A 13 1.67 -6.07 -2.28
CA LEU A 13 0.72 -5.56 -3.26
C LEU A 13 -0.63 -5.27 -2.59
N VAL A 14 -1.16 -4.07 -2.79
CA VAL A 14 -2.44 -3.63 -2.23
C VAL A 14 -3.29 -2.97 -3.30
N ASN A 15 -4.58 -3.29 -3.32
CA ASN A 15 -5.54 -2.61 -4.17
C ASN A 15 -5.89 -1.23 -3.59
N PRO A 16 -5.99 -0.15 -4.39
CA PRO A 16 -6.29 1.19 -3.90
C PRO A 16 -7.66 1.32 -3.21
N SER A 17 -8.59 0.37 -3.43
CA SER A 17 -9.88 0.33 -2.74
C SER A 17 -9.81 -0.27 -1.32
N THR A 18 -8.69 -0.88 -0.94
CA THR A 18 -8.49 -1.58 0.33
C THR A 18 -8.11 -0.60 1.44
N GLN A 19 -8.67 -0.81 2.63
CA GLN A 19 -8.18 -0.18 3.86
C GLN A 19 -7.04 -1.03 4.44
N VAL A 20 -5.98 -0.38 4.88
CA VAL A 20 -4.82 -1.04 5.49
C VAL A 20 -4.88 -0.86 7.01
N ALA A 21 -4.90 -1.97 7.74
CA ALA A 21 -4.80 -1.98 9.19
C ALA A 21 -3.48 -2.65 9.58
N LEU A 22 -2.66 -1.94 10.35
CA LEU A 22 -1.33 -2.35 10.79
C LEU A 22 -1.29 -2.48 12.30
N PHE A 23 -0.65 -3.54 12.76
CA PHE A 23 -0.47 -3.83 14.17
C PHE A 23 1.03 -3.92 14.46
N ALA A 24 1.48 -3.08 15.39
CA ALA A 24 2.84 -3.13 15.88
C ALA A 24 2.88 -3.87 17.22
N ILE A 25 3.66 -4.95 17.25
CA ILE A 25 3.88 -5.75 18.45
C ILE A 25 5.34 -5.60 18.83
N CYS A 26 5.59 -5.13 20.06
CA CYS A 26 6.93 -5.05 20.60
C CYS A 26 7.31 -6.44 21.17
N VAL A 27 8.46 -6.97 20.76
CA VAL A 27 8.95 -8.30 21.16
C VAL A 27 10.18 -8.14 22.06
N GLY A 28 10.18 -8.82 23.21
CA GLY A 28 11.27 -8.75 24.21
C GLY A 28 10.97 -7.78 25.35
N ILE A 29 11.97 -6.97 25.73
CA ILE A 29 11.86 -6.03 26.87
C ILE A 29 11.20 -4.74 26.39
N CYS A 30 9.89 -4.63 26.58
CA CYS A 30 9.07 -3.48 26.18
C CYS A 30 8.54 -2.69 27.37
N THR A 31 9.19 -2.82 28.53
CA THR A 31 8.86 -2.05 29.73
C THR A 31 9.33 -0.61 29.55
N ASN A 32 8.46 0.38 29.80
CA ASN A 32 8.74 1.83 29.68
C ASN A 32 8.69 2.42 28.27
N ILE A 33 7.76 1.99 27.42
CA ILE A 33 7.44 2.73 26.19
C ILE A 33 6.94 4.13 26.58
N LYS A 34 7.62 5.17 26.09
CA LYS A 34 7.23 6.56 26.31
C LYS A 34 6.29 7.07 25.24
N ASN A 35 6.54 6.68 24.00
CA ASN A 35 5.73 7.09 22.86
C ASN A 35 5.75 6.01 21.77
N ILE A 36 4.66 5.92 21.02
CA ILE A 36 4.56 5.16 19.77
C ILE A 36 4.09 6.17 18.73
N ARG A 37 4.73 6.18 17.57
CA ARG A 37 4.34 7.05 16.47
C ARG A 37 4.48 6.33 15.14
N TRP A 38 3.48 6.47 14.31
CA TRP A 38 3.54 6.10 12.91
C TRP A 38 4.04 7.26 12.06
N ASN A 39 4.83 6.94 11.04
CA ASN A 39 5.23 7.84 9.98
C ASN A 39 4.87 7.17 8.64
N VAL A 40 4.25 7.93 7.75
CA VAL A 40 3.89 7.48 6.42
C VAL A 40 4.80 8.18 5.43
N TYR A 41 5.33 7.43 4.46
CA TYR A 41 6.20 7.93 3.41
C TYR A 41 5.63 7.56 2.05
N GLN A 42 5.78 8.47 1.11
CA GLN A 42 5.58 8.22 -0.30
C GLN A 42 6.92 7.86 -0.95
N GLY A 43 6.92 6.85 -1.81
CA GLY A 43 8.09 6.39 -2.52
C GLY A 43 8.14 6.92 -3.95
N SER A 44 9.35 7.18 -4.45
CA SER A 44 9.64 7.39 -5.86
C SER A 44 10.70 6.38 -6.28
N ALA A 45 10.41 5.56 -7.29
CA ALA A 45 11.37 4.61 -7.84
C ALA A 45 12.29 5.34 -8.81
N ASN A 46 13.60 5.27 -8.58
CA ASN A 46 14.58 5.68 -9.58
C ASN A 46 15.03 4.45 -10.36
N SER A 47 14.47 4.29 -11.57
CA SER A 47 14.68 3.14 -12.45
C SER A 47 16.15 2.92 -12.82
N SER A 48 16.98 3.97 -12.81
CA SER A 48 18.41 3.88 -13.15
C SER A 48 19.28 3.30 -12.02
N ALA A 49 18.82 3.39 -10.77
CA ALA A 49 19.63 3.04 -9.59
C ALA A 49 19.09 1.84 -8.80
N ASN A 50 17.90 1.33 -9.17
CA ASN A 50 17.18 0.28 -8.43
C ASN A 50 17.01 0.62 -6.93
N ILE A 51 16.79 1.91 -6.64
CA ILE A 51 16.61 2.45 -5.29
C ILE A 51 15.27 3.17 -5.22
N THR A 52 14.52 2.91 -4.16
CA THR A 52 13.32 3.68 -3.80
C THR A 52 13.72 4.81 -2.87
N LEU A 53 13.44 6.05 -3.27
CA LEU A 53 13.58 7.22 -2.41
C LEU A 53 12.28 7.44 -1.64
N TRP A 54 12.39 7.59 -0.32
CA TRP A 54 11.25 7.76 0.59
C TRP A 54 11.14 9.22 1.05
N PHE A 55 9.98 9.83 0.83
CA PHE A 55 9.69 11.19 1.26
C PHE A 55 8.58 11.16 2.30
N LEU A 56 8.78 11.86 3.42
CA LEU A 56 7.79 11.90 4.50
C LEU A 56 6.47 12.52 4.01
N PHE A 57 5.37 11.84 4.25
CA PHE A 57 4.03 12.32 3.92
C PHE A 57 3.54 13.26 5.02
N ASN A 58 3.84 14.55 4.86
CA ASN A 58 3.66 15.58 5.89
C ASN A 58 2.19 15.95 6.20
N GLN A 59 1.21 15.29 5.60
CA GLN A 59 -0.21 15.63 5.75
C GLN A 59 -0.94 14.78 6.79
N MET A 60 -0.25 13.88 7.50
CA MET A 60 -0.91 12.98 8.47
C MET A 60 -1.73 13.70 9.54
N ILE A 61 -1.25 14.84 10.04
CA ILE A 61 -1.95 15.63 11.07
C ILE A 61 -3.21 16.27 10.48
N SER A 62 -3.12 16.84 9.27
CA SER A 62 -4.23 17.50 8.59
C SER A 62 -5.37 16.54 8.23
N TYR A 63 -5.05 15.26 7.98
CA TYR A 63 -6.02 14.22 7.62
C TYR A 63 -6.20 13.15 8.71
N GLU A 64 -5.89 13.49 9.95
CA GLU A 64 -6.21 12.66 11.10
C GLU A 64 -7.73 12.46 11.18
N ASN A 65 -8.16 11.23 11.46
CA ASN A 65 -9.56 10.78 11.43
C ASN A 65 -10.26 10.86 10.05
N ILE A 66 -9.50 11.08 8.97
CA ILE A 66 -10.00 11.02 7.59
C ILE A 66 -9.27 9.91 6.83
N TRP A 67 -7.95 10.06 6.73
CA TRP A 67 -7.07 9.07 6.10
C TRP A 67 -6.42 8.17 7.13
N PHE A 68 -6.13 8.68 8.33
CA PHE A 68 -5.33 7.99 9.33
C PHE A 68 -6.02 7.93 10.68
N PHE A 69 -5.95 6.78 11.33
CA PHE A 69 -6.44 6.56 12.69
C PHE A 69 -5.37 5.82 13.51
N GLY A 70 -5.22 6.19 14.78
CA GLY A 70 -4.30 5.52 15.71
C GLY A 70 -2.81 5.82 15.47
N SER A 71 -2.50 6.98 14.89
CA SER A 71 -1.13 7.45 14.56
C SER A 71 -0.14 7.38 15.73
N ASN A 72 -0.62 7.51 16.97
CA ASN A 72 0.20 7.45 18.18
C ASN A 72 -0.03 6.17 19.02
N THR A 73 -0.50 5.10 18.40
CA THR A 73 -0.81 3.83 19.08
C THR A 73 -0.16 2.64 18.38
N SER A 74 -0.24 1.44 18.97
CA SER A 74 0.21 0.22 18.32
C SER A 74 -0.66 -0.20 17.12
N ASN A 75 -1.89 0.31 17.05
CA ASN A 75 -2.86 -0.07 16.02
C ASN A 75 -3.07 1.13 15.11
N PHE A 76 -2.71 0.98 13.85
CA PHE A 76 -2.80 2.06 12.88
C PHE A 76 -3.66 1.66 11.71
N THR A 77 -4.53 2.55 11.27
CA THR A 77 -5.37 2.33 10.11
C THR A 77 -5.19 3.46 9.12
N ALA A 78 -4.85 3.10 7.87
CA ALA A 78 -4.93 3.96 6.71
C ALA A 78 -6.17 3.59 5.88
N THR A 79 -7.09 4.53 5.70
CA THR A 79 -8.30 4.30 4.92
C THR A 79 -7.99 4.25 3.43
N ASN A 80 -8.87 3.63 2.65
CA ASN A 80 -8.74 3.58 1.20
C ASN A 80 -8.80 4.97 0.53
N LYS A 81 -9.30 6.00 1.22
CA LYS A 81 -9.27 7.39 0.73
C LYS A 81 -7.84 7.88 0.51
N LEU A 82 -6.88 7.45 1.34
CA LEU A 82 -5.46 7.80 1.16
C LEU A 82 -4.99 7.48 -0.27
N PHE A 83 -5.26 6.27 -0.73
CA PHE A 83 -4.80 5.78 -2.03
C PHE A 83 -5.63 6.34 -3.18
N ARG A 84 -6.95 6.49 -2.99
CA ARG A 84 -7.87 7.07 -3.99
C ARG A 84 -7.62 8.55 -4.25
N ASP A 85 -7.29 9.30 -3.20
CA ASP A 85 -7.03 10.75 -3.29
C ASP A 85 -5.59 11.03 -3.77
N ASN A 86 -4.72 10.01 -3.79
CA ASN A 86 -3.33 10.10 -4.25
C ASN A 86 -2.98 9.02 -5.29
N PRO A 87 -3.70 8.95 -6.43
CA PRO A 87 -3.51 7.89 -7.43
C PRO A 87 -2.14 7.94 -8.10
N GLN A 88 -1.45 9.08 -8.06
CA GLN A 88 -0.10 9.25 -8.61
C GLN A 88 1.00 8.58 -7.78
N ILE A 89 0.70 8.07 -6.58
CA ILE A 89 1.68 7.47 -5.67
C ILE A 89 1.45 5.97 -5.58
N ASN A 90 2.35 5.21 -6.19
CA ASN A 90 2.27 3.75 -6.19
C ASN A 90 3.06 3.11 -5.05
N LEU A 91 4.00 3.82 -4.42
CA LEU A 91 4.86 3.29 -3.37
C LEU A 91 4.56 3.96 -2.05
N TRP A 92 4.24 3.16 -1.04
CA TRP A 92 3.98 3.65 0.31
C TRP A 92 4.82 2.89 1.32
N ARG A 93 5.31 3.59 2.35
CA ARG A 93 5.98 2.98 3.49
C ARG A 93 5.35 3.45 4.77
N PHE A 94 4.99 2.50 5.61
CA PHE A 94 4.42 2.75 6.93
C PHE A 94 5.45 2.31 7.97
N GLU A 95 6.03 3.29 8.66
CA GLU A 95 7.02 3.07 9.69
C GLU A 95 6.42 3.33 11.06
N VAL A 96 6.60 2.38 11.98
CA VAL A 96 6.30 2.57 13.39
C VAL A 96 7.61 2.86 14.13
N VAL A 97 7.58 3.86 15.00
CA VAL A 97 8.68 4.26 15.86
C VAL A 97 8.23 4.17 17.31
N TYR A 98 8.94 3.35 18.08
CA TYR A 98 8.82 3.25 19.52
C TYR A 98 9.93 4.08 20.16
N THR A 99 9.54 4.97 21.06
CA THR A 99 10.47 5.75 21.88
C THR A 99 10.48 5.20 23.30
N PHE A 100 11.66 4.82 23.77
CA PHE A 100 11.94 4.44 25.15
C PHE A 100 12.75 5.56 25.83
N SER A 101 13.01 5.41 27.13
CA SER A 101 13.74 6.43 27.91
C SER A 101 15.16 6.72 27.39
N PHE A 102 15.83 5.74 26.78
CA PHE A 102 17.23 5.85 26.36
C PHE A 102 17.49 5.43 24.90
N GLU A 103 16.47 4.90 24.21
CA GLU A 103 16.63 4.42 22.83
C GLU A 103 15.34 4.57 22.03
N THR A 104 15.48 4.52 20.71
CA THR A 104 14.37 4.41 19.77
C THR A 104 14.54 3.13 18.96
N SER A 105 13.42 2.46 18.71
CA SER A 105 13.35 1.31 17.81
C SER A 105 12.29 1.56 16.76
N SER A 106 12.56 1.19 15.52
CA SER A 106 11.58 1.33 14.44
C SER A 106 11.48 0.08 13.60
N SER A 107 10.34 -0.07 12.94
CA SER A 107 10.09 -1.07 11.91
C SER A 107 9.23 -0.46 10.82
N ALA A 108 9.31 -1.00 9.62
CA ALA A 108 8.51 -0.51 8.50
C ALA A 108 7.96 -1.65 7.65
N LEU A 109 6.86 -1.36 6.97
CA LEU A 109 6.28 -2.17 5.90
C LEU A 109 6.16 -1.32 4.64
N ASN A 110 6.50 -1.92 3.51
CA ASN A 110 6.44 -1.30 2.20
C ASN A 110 5.27 -1.87 1.40
N PHE A 111 4.54 -1.01 0.72
CA PHE A 111 3.40 -1.38 -0.12
C PHE A 111 3.59 -0.84 -1.54
N VAL A 112 3.17 -1.64 -2.51
CA VAL A 112 2.97 -1.24 -3.91
C VAL A 112 1.47 -1.23 -4.16
N ILE A 113 0.94 -0.09 -4.62
CA ILE A 113 -0.45 0.02 -5.02
C ILE A 113 -0.58 -0.55 -6.42
N ASN A 114 -1.37 -1.61 -6.53
CA ASN A 114 -1.75 -2.19 -7.79
C ASN A 114 -2.88 -1.34 -8.40
N GLN A 115 -2.51 -0.38 -9.24
CA GLN A 115 -3.47 0.51 -9.90
C GLN A 115 -4.35 -0.27 -10.87
N SER A 116 -5.52 0.27 -11.19
CA SER A 116 -6.36 -0.33 -12.23
C SER A 116 -5.66 -0.28 -13.58
N PRO A 117 -5.86 -1.28 -14.46
CA PRO A 117 -5.41 -1.23 -15.83
C PRO A 117 -5.89 0.03 -16.54
N TYR A 118 -5.12 0.49 -17.52
CA TYR A 118 -5.52 1.56 -18.42
C TYR A 118 -6.64 1.09 -19.33
N ASN A 119 -7.66 1.94 -19.46
CA ASN A 119 -8.89 1.63 -20.17
C ASN A 119 -8.62 1.23 -21.63
N GLY A 120 -8.98 0.00 -21.98
CA GLY A 120 -9.12 -0.46 -23.35
C GLY A 120 -10.56 -0.39 -23.85
N SER A 121 -10.86 -1.15 -24.90
CA SER A 121 -12.24 -1.42 -25.31
C SER A 121 -12.53 -2.90 -25.15
N CYS A 122 -13.81 -3.26 -24.96
CA CYS A 122 -14.26 -4.64 -25.01
C CYS A 122 -15.45 -4.75 -25.97
N SER A 123 -15.45 -5.81 -26.77
CA SER A 123 -16.55 -6.19 -27.63
C SER A 123 -16.91 -7.66 -27.41
N ILE A 124 -18.17 -7.97 -27.62
CA ILE A 124 -18.71 -9.33 -27.58
C ILE A 124 -19.45 -9.59 -28.88
N ASP A 125 -19.19 -10.76 -29.47
CA ASP A 125 -19.85 -11.21 -30.70
C ASP A 125 -20.18 -12.71 -30.63
N PRO A 126 -21.42 -13.14 -30.92
CA PRO A 126 -22.59 -12.32 -31.25
C PRO A 126 -23.16 -11.59 -30.03
N ARG A 127 -23.94 -10.51 -30.21
CA ARG A 127 -24.57 -9.79 -29.07
C ARG A 127 -25.81 -10.48 -28.50
N ASN A 128 -26.40 -11.42 -29.25
CA ASN A 128 -27.60 -12.14 -28.89
C ASN A 128 -27.35 -13.65 -29.01
N GLY A 129 -27.88 -14.42 -28.07
CA GLY A 129 -27.74 -15.87 -28.08
C GLY A 129 -28.65 -16.56 -27.06
N THR A 130 -28.63 -17.88 -27.10
CA THR A 130 -29.26 -18.76 -26.12
C THR A 130 -28.19 -19.29 -25.15
N THR A 131 -28.59 -20.16 -24.22
CA THR A 131 -27.67 -20.83 -23.28
C THR A 131 -26.59 -21.67 -23.95
N SER A 132 -26.75 -22.02 -25.23
CA SER A 132 -25.78 -22.78 -26.01
C SER A 132 -24.97 -21.93 -26.99
N THR A 133 -25.21 -20.62 -27.07
CA THR A 133 -24.47 -19.74 -27.99
C THR A 133 -23.08 -19.50 -27.45
N LEU A 134 -22.07 -19.74 -28.29
CA LEU A 134 -20.69 -19.43 -27.97
C LEU A 134 -20.41 -17.96 -28.27
N PHE A 135 -19.94 -17.23 -27.27
CA PHE A 135 -19.62 -15.81 -27.39
C PHE A 135 -18.11 -15.61 -27.47
N THR A 136 -17.67 -14.81 -28.42
CA THR A 136 -16.29 -14.33 -28.50
C THR A 136 -16.22 -12.99 -27.81
N VAL A 137 -15.42 -12.90 -26.75
CA VAL A 137 -15.12 -11.63 -26.06
C VAL A 137 -13.73 -11.19 -26.46
N SER A 138 -13.61 -9.96 -26.96
CA SER A 138 -12.33 -9.36 -27.33
C SER A 138 -12.15 -8.06 -26.58
N CYS A 139 -11.07 -7.94 -25.81
CA CYS A 139 -10.77 -6.74 -25.02
C CYS A 139 -9.43 -6.12 -25.44
N PRO A 140 -9.34 -5.50 -26.63
CA PRO A 140 -8.09 -4.91 -27.10
C PRO A 140 -7.73 -3.63 -26.32
N ASN A 141 -6.43 -3.33 -26.30
CA ASN A 141 -5.85 -2.10 -25.75
C ASN A 141 -6.04 -1.88 -24.24
N TRP A 142 -6.45 -2.91 -23.51
CA TRP A 142 -6.27 -2.92 -22.06
C TRP A 142 -4.79 -3.09 -21.76
N PHE A 143 -4.23 -2.19 -20.96
CA PHE A 143 -2.82 -2.21 -20.59
C PHE A 143 -2.69 -2.20 -19.07
N ASP A 144 -1.90 -3.12 -18.54
CA ASP A 144 -1.51 -3.18 -17.15
C ASP A 144 0.02 -3.30 -17.11
N GLU A 145 0.68 -2.50 -16.27
CA GLU A 145 2.14 -2.52 -16.14
C GLU A 145 2.65 -3.86 -15.62
N ASP A 146 1.83 -4.57 -14.82
CA ASP A 146 2.13 -5.90 -14.27
C ASP A 146 1.68 -7.05 -15.19
N GLY A 147 1.09 -6.72 -16.34
CA GLY A 147 0.48 -7.66 -17.27
C GLY A 147 -0.87 -8.20 -16.78
N ILE A 148 -1.81 -8.39 -17.70
CA ILE A 148 -3.15 -8.87 -17.35
C ILE A 148 -3.12 -10.40 -17.22
N LYS A 149 -3.13 -10.89 -15.97
CA LYS A 149 -3.02 -12.33 -15.66
C LYS A 149 -4.27 -13.15 -15.94
N ASP A 150 -5.45 -12.51 -15.95
CA ASP A 150 -6.75 -13.20 -16.06
C ASP A 150 -7.23 -13.43 -17.51
N TYR A 151 -6.36 -13.33 -18.52
CA TYR A 151 -6.68 -13.79 -19.88
C TYR A 151 -6.25 -15.24 -20.15
N ALA A 152 -5.59 -15.91 -19.22
CA ALA A 152 -5.17 -17.29 -19.40
C ALA A 152 -6.31 -18.26 -19.06
N VAL A 153 -6.83 -18.91 -20.09
CA VAL A 153 -7.68 -20.11 -19.98
C VAL A 153 -6.86 -21.28 -19.46
#